data_AF-A0A5J4SHE5-F1
#
_entry.id   AF-A0A5J4SHE5-F1
#
_cell.length_a   1.000
_cell.length_b   1.000
_cell.length_c   1.000
_cell.angle_alpha   90.00
_cell.angle_beta   90.00
_cell.angle_gamma   90.00
#
_symmetry.space_group_name_H-M   'P 1'
#
loop_
_entity.id
_entity.type
_entity.pdbx_description
1 polymer ?
#
loop_
_entity_poly.entity_id
_entity_poly.type
_entity_poly.pdbx_seq_one_letter_code
_entity_poly.pdbx_strand_id
1 'polypeptide(L)'
;SDNTTAVYDIGKWKAKELLTERIKQVFYLVKRLKLQITTIHIPGKLNLTTDSLSRLCRSGDYSLKDGMIQMICKTWDYMPQIDIFATQYNKLINNYATVDLNDLETRFHNAFNYKWSKVKLYIHLPIPVLGRVLQKMKQDKAQGIVIAPIWPGQSWYTKLKNLSTKFLFLGQADKILEMGQRMKDKDQKLPPGNVGAFLLDLSQTLGETYQ
;
A
#
# COMPACT_ATOMS: atom_id res chain seq x y z
N SER A 1 1.57 -23.16 4.90
CA SER A 1 0.18 -22.68 4.83
C SER A 1 -0.51 -23.03 6.14
N ASP A 2 -1.39 -22.18 6.64
CA ASP A 2 -2.20 -22.43 7.85
C ASP A 2 -3.44 -23.28 7.61
N ASN A 3 -3.87 -23.39 6.35
CA ASN A 3 -4.91 -24.30 5.93
C ASN A 3 -4.36 -25.73 5.81
N THR A 4 -4.60 -26.54 6.83
CA THR A 4 -4.21 -27.97 6.88
C THR A 4 -4.76 -28.78 5.71
N THR A 5 -6.00 -28.53 5.30
CA THR A 5 -6.63 -29.18 4.14
C THR A 5 -5.86 -28.88 2.86
N ALA A 6 -5.51 -27.62 2.61
CA ALA A 6 -4.74 -27.25 1.42
C ALA A 6 -3.32 -27.87 1.43
N VAL A 7 -2.68 -27.95 2.59
CA VAL A 7 -1.36 -28.61 2.76
C VAL A 7 -1.45 -30.09 2.43
N TYR A 8 -2.49 -30.77 2.93
CA TYR A 8 -2.74 -32.18 2.65
C TYR A 8 -3.06 -32.40 1.17
N ASP A 9 -3.95 -31.60 0.61
CA ASP A 9 -4.46 -31.80 -0.74
C ASP A 9 -3.35 -31.66 -1.79
N ILE A 10 -2.52 -30.63 -1.66
CA ILE A 10 -1.35 -30.42 -2.53
C ILE A 10 -0.27 -31.49 -2.24
N GLY A 11 -0.01 -31.81 -0.98
CA GLY A 11 1.03 -32.77 -0.59
C GLY A 11 0.74 -34.20 -1.05
N LYS A 12 -0.54 -34.56 -1.17
CA LYS A 12 -0.99 -35.87 -1.66
C LYS A 12 -1.46 -35.86 -3.11
N TRP A 13 -1.51 -34.69 -3.75
CA TRP A 13 -2.13 -34.49 -5.07
C TRP A 13 -3.56 -35.05 -5.14
N LYS A 14 -4.33 -34.84 -4.07
CA LYS A 14 -5.71 -35.33 -3.90
C LYS A 14 -6.55 -34.20 -3.36
N ALA A 15 -7.78 -34.04 -3.82
CA ALA A 15 -8.70 -33.08 -3.21
C ALA A 15 -10.14 -33.56 -3.37
N LYS A 16 -11.06 -32.89 -2.67
CA LYS A 16 -12.50 -33.05 -2.91
C LYS A 16 -12.85 -32.63 -4.34
N GLU A 17 -13.98 -33.12 -4.84
CA GLU A 17 -14.42 -32.95 -6.23
C GLU A 17 -14.35 -31.49 -6.71
N LEU A 18 -14.87 -30.55 -5.92
CA LEU A 18 -14.88 -29.11 -6.22
C LEU A 18 -13.48 -28.49 -6.43
N LEU A 19 -12.41 -29.10 -5.92
CA LEU A 19 -11.04 -28.60 -6.00
C LEU A 19 -10.13 -29.45 -6.88
N THR A 20 -10.63 -30.57 -7.39
CA THR A 20 -9.83 -31.56 -8.14
C THR A 20 -9.20 -30.95 -9.39
N GLU A 21 -9.97 -30.17 -10.16
CA GLU A 21 -9.45 -29.53 -11.36
C GLU A 21 -8.37 -28.48 -11.05
N ARG A 22 -8.49 -27.74 -9.94
CA ARG A 22 -7.45 -26.80 -9.50
C ARG A 22 -6.16 -27.52 -9.14
N ILE A 23 -6.24 -28.63 -8.39
CA ILE A 23 -5.06 -29.42 -8.02
C ILE A 23 -4.39 -30.03 -9.25
N LYS A 24 -5.16 -30.52 -10.23
CA LYS A 24 -4.62 -31.00 -11.51
C LYS A 24 -3.87 -29.90 -12.26
N GLN A 25 -4.42 -28.69 -12.33
CA GLN A 25 -3.75 -27.56 -12.97
C GLN A 25 -2.40 -27.24 -12.30
N VAL A 26 -2.35 -27.21 -10.97
CA VAL A 26 -1.11 -27.00 -10.22
C VAL A 26 -0.13 -28.14 -10.50
N PHE A 27 -0.57 -29.39 -10.48
CA PHE A 27 0.26 -30.56 -10.75
C PHE A 27 0.91 -30.52 -12.13
N TYR A 28 0.13 -30.23 -13.17
CA TYR A 28 0.65 -30.15 -14.54
C TYR A 28 1.61 -28.97 -14.72
N LEU A 29 1.35 -27.84 -14.06
CA LEU A 29 2.25 -26.70 -14.07
C LEU A 29 3.61 -27.07 -13.46
N VAL A 30 3.61 -27.73 -12.30
CA VAL A 30 4.81 -28.21 -11.61
C VAL A 30 5.61 -29.18 -12.46
N LYS A 31 4.94 -30.16 -13.08
CA LYS A 31 5.57 -31.10 -14.01
C LYS A 31 6.19 -30.39 -15.21
N ARG A 32 5.45 -29.47 -15.84
CA ARG A 32 5.90 -28.72 -17.03
C ARG A 32 7.13 -27.87 -16.70
N LEU A 33 7.14 -27.23 -15.53
CA LEU A 33 8.25 -26.40 -15.06
C LEU A 33 9.38 -27.20 -14.40
N LYS A 34 9.24 -28.54 -14.31
CA LYS A 34 10.20 -29.45 -13.63
C LYS A 34 10.53 -29.00 -12.20
N LEU A 35 9.52 -28.54 -11.47
CA LEU A 35 9.66 -28.09 -10.08
C LEU A 35 9.40 -29.24 -9.10
N GLN A 36 9.99 -29.14 -7.91
CA GLN A 36 9.64 -29.98 -6.77
C GLN A 36 8.92 -29.12 -5.73
N ILE A 37 7.75 -29.56 -5.27
CA ILE A 37 6.98 -28.88 -4.22
C ILE A 37 7.00 -29.72 -2.95
N THR A 38 7.23 -29.05 -1.83
CA THR A 38 7.02 -29.60 -0.48
C THR A 38 5.96 -28.76 0.23
N THR A 39 5.03 -29.41 0.92
CA THR A 39 3.99 -28.72 1.69
C THR A 39 4.27 -28.82 3.18
N ILE A 40 4.13 -27.70 3.88
CA ILE A 40 4.35 -27.59 5.33
C ILE A 40 3.18 -26.83 5.93
N HIS A 41 2.62 -27.36 7.02
CA HIS A 41 1.63 -26.65 7.82
C HIS A 41 2.33 -25.64 8.73
N ILE A 42 1.81 -24.41 8.74
CA ILE A 42 2.29 -23.31 9.58
C ILE A 42 1.08 -22.87 10.40
N PRO A 43 1.07 -23.03 11.73
CA PRO A 43 -0.03 -22.54 12.56
C PRO A 43 -0.39 -21.08 12.25
N GLY A 44 -1.69 -20.75 12.22
CA GLY A 44 -2.15 -19.39 11.86
C GLY A 44 -1.50 -18.28 12.69
N LYS A 45 -1.21 -18.55 13.98
CA LYS A 45 -0.47 -17.64 14.88
C LYS A 45 0.95 -17.29 14.40
N LEU A 46 1.55 -18.14 13.57
CA LEU A 46 2.86 -17.93 12.95
C LEU A 46 2.74 -17.42 11.51
N ASN A 47 1.52 -17.39 10.94
CA ASN A 47 1.24 -16.97 9.57
C ASN A 47 0.76 -15.49 9.47
N LEU A 48 1.08 -14.66 10.48
CA LEU A 48 0.54 -13.30 10.64
C LEU A 48 0.84 -12.39 9.45
N THR A 49 2.03 -12.46 8.86
CA THR A 49 2.41 -11.64 7.70
C THR A 49 1.57 -12.01 6.48
N THR A 50 1.44 -13.30 6.16
CA THR A 50 0.65 -13.76 5.01
C THR A 50 -0.82 -13.45 5.19
N ASP A 51 -1.37 -13.64 6.40
CA ASP A 51 -2.75 -13.31 6.71
C ASP A 51 -3.01 -11.81 6.51
N SER A 52 -2.12 -10.96 7.06
CA SER A 52 -2.21 -9.51 6.90
C SER A 52 -2.11 -9.06 5.43
N LEU A 53 -1.23 -9.68 4.63
CA LEU A 53 -1.15 -9.39 3.20
C LEU A 53 -2.40 -9.83 2.44
N SER A 54 -2.98 -10.98 2.81
CA SER A 54 -4.20 -11.50 2.17
C SER A 54 -5.44 -10.66 2.50
N ARG A 55 -5.46 -10.05 3.69
CA ARG A 55 -6.53 -9.18 4.21
C ARG A 55 -6.17 -7.70 4.14
N LEU A 56 -5.14 -7.36 3.35
CA LEU A 56 -4.65 -5.99 3.23
C LEU A 56 -5.77 -5.09 2.71
N CYS A 57 -5.97 -3.95 3.38
CA CYS A 57 -7.02 -3.01 2.99
C CYS A 57 -6.81 -2.50 1.55
N ARG A 58 -7.78 -2.78 0.68
CA ARG A 58 -7.84 -2.20 -0.67
C ARG A 58 -8.42 -0.78 -0.71
N SER A 59 -9.23 -0.42 0.28
CA SER A 59 -9.89 0.89 0.34
C SER A 59 -9.05 1.99 0.97
N GLY A 60 -7.93 1.64 1.64
CA GLY A 60 -7.07 2.62 2.32
C GLY A 60 -7.72 3.30 3.53
N ASP A 61 -8.69 2.66 4.18
CA ASP A 61 -9.41 3.23 5.34
C ASP A 61 -8.60 3.03 6.64
N TYR A 62 -7.38 3.57 6.65
CA TYR A 62 -6.51 3.69 7.83
C TYR A 62 -5.79 5.03 7.75
N SER A 63 -5.24 5.51 8.86
CA SER A 63 -4.52 6.78 8.94
C SER A 63 -3.32 6.68 9.87
N LEU A 64 -2.40 7.65 9.79
CA LEU A 64 -1.41 7.86 10.86
C LEU A 64 -2.13 8.25 12.15
N LYS A 65 -1.53 7.87 13.30
CA LYS A 65 -1.92 8.38 14.61
C LYS A 65 -1.77 9.89 14.71
N ASP A 66 -2.56 10.48 15.62
CA ASP A 66 -2.53 11.91 15.86
C ASP A 66 -1.11 12.42 16.21
N GLY A 67 -0.79 13.64 15.78
CA GLY A 67 0.53 14.25 15.97
C GLY A 67 1.63 13.81 14.98
N MET A 68 1.50 12.65 14.34
CA MET A 68 2.54 12.10 13.44
C MET A 68 2.77 12.97 12.21
N ILE A 69 1.69 13.43 11.56
CA ILE A 69 1.82 14.29 10.39
C ILE A 69 2.47 15.63 10.75
N GLN A 70 2.11 16.22 11.89
CA GLN A 70 2.69 17.47 12.38
C GLN A 70 4.20 17.30 12.66
N MET A 71 4.60 16.16 13.23
CA MET A 71 6.01 15.82 13.43
C MET A 71 6.77 15.73 12.09
N ILE A 72 6.22 15.01 11.10
CA ILE A 72 6.84 14.88 9.77
C ILE A 72 6.98 16.26 9.11
N CYS A 73 5.90 17.05 9.11
CA CYS A 73 5.86 18.37 8.52
C CYS A 73 6.89 19.33 9.16
N LYS A 74 7.01 19.32 10.49
CA LYS A 74 8.03 20.09 11.22
C LYS A 74 9.45 19.64 10.89
N THR A 75 9.68 18.34 10.80
CA THR A 75 11.01 17.75 10.52
C THR A 75 11.53 18.16 9.14
N TRP A 76 10.64 18.32 8.16
CA TRP A 76 11.02 18.61 6.78
C TRP A 76 10.74 20.03 6.32
N ASP A 77 10.20 20.88 7.19
CA ASP A 77 9.67 22.20 6.84
C ASP A 77 8.74 22.14 5.61
N TYR A 78 7.84 21.16 5.63
CA TYR A 78 6.93 20.88 4.52
C TYR A 78 5.50 20.88 5.01
N MET A 79 4.72 21.86 4.55
CA MET A 79 3.29 21.97 4.86
C MET A 79 2.45 21.47 3.69
N PRO A 80 1.89 20.25 3.76
CA PRO A 80 1.00 19.75 2.73
C PRO A 80 -0.30 20.56 2.73
N GLN A 81 -0.78 20.87 1.53
CA GLN A 81 -1.97 21.70 1.30
C GLN A 81 -3.22 20.86 1.05
N ILE A 82 -3.04 19.61 0.63
CA ILE A 82 -4.13 18.69 0.30
C ILE A 82 -3.76 17.24 0.65
N ASP A 83 -4.70 16.54 1.27
CA ASP A 83 -4.64 15.10 1.54
C ASP A 83 -5.30 14.32 0.40
N ILE A 84 -4.49 13.60 -0.37
CA ILE A 84 -4.98 12.82 -1.49
C ILE A 84 -5.19 11.37 -1.02
N PHE A 85 -6.33 10.79 -1.43
CA PHE A 85 -6.83 9.47 -1.02
C PHE A 85 -7.48 9.42 0.37
N ALA A 86 -7.87 10.57 0.92
CA ALA A 86 -8.65 10.66 2.15
C ALA A 86 -10.15 10.84 1.90
N THR A 87 -10.91 10.58 2.96
CA THR A 87 -12.35 10.83 3.12
C THR A 87 -12.54 11.85 4.24
N GLN A 88 -13.77 12.35 4.42
CA GLN A 88 -14.08 13.26 5.53
C GLN A 88 -13.70 12.72 6.93
N TYR A 89 -13.71 11.39 7.11
CA TYR A 89 -13.51 10.75 8.41
C TYR A 89 -12.05 10.49 8.77
N ASN A 90 -11.16 10.42 7.78
CA ASN A 90 -9.75 10.06 7.97
C ASN A 90 -8.75 11.07 7.40
N LYS A 91 -9.24 12.23 6.94
CA LYS A 91 -8.38 13.32 6.47
C LYS A 91 -7.46 13.81 7.58
N LEU A 92 -6.18 13.99 7.26
CA LEU A 92 -5.22 14.65 8.13
C LEU A 92 -5.02 16.12 7.76
N ILE A 93 -5.59 16.55 6.63
CA ILE A 93 -5.55 17.93 6.13
C ILE A 93 -6.96 18.34 5.75
N ASN A 94 -7.32 19.60 6.04
CA ASN A 94 -8.67 20.11 5.82
C ASN A 94 -9.12 20.02 4.36
N ASN A 95 -8.21 20.30 3.41
CA ASN A 95 -8.46 20.06 2.00
C ASN A 95 -8.08 18.61 1.68
N TYR A 96 -8.99 17.87 1.05
CA TYR A 96 -8.75 16.48 0.70
C TYR A 96 -9.43 16.11 -0.62
N ALA A 97 -8.93 15.04 -1.26
CA ALA A 97 -9.49 14.45 -2.46
C ALA A 97 -9.64 12.94 -2.28
N THR A 98 -10.81 12.42 -2.62
CA THR A 98 -11.15 10.99 -2.47
C THR A 98 -11.08 10.26 -3.81
N VAL A 99 -11.05 8.93 -3.76
CA VAL A 99 -11.32 8.06 -4.91
C VAL A 99 -12.79 7.60 -4.92
N ASP A 100 -13.48 7.69 -3.78
CA ASP A 100 -14.89 7.34 -3.65
C ASP A 100 -15.75 8.44 -4.27
N LEU A 101 -16.37 8.16 -5.42
CA LEU A 101 -17.21 9.12 -6.13
C LEU A 101 -18.51 9.48 -5.36
N ASN A 102 -18.86 8.72 -4.31
CA ASN A 102 -20.08 8.93 -3.52
C ASN A 102 -19.88 9.88 -2.33
N ASP A 103 -18.67 10.35 -2.06
CA ASP A 103 -18.42 11.31 -0.98
C ASP A 103 -18.81 12.71 -1.45
N LEU A 104 -19.98 13.18 -1.00
CA LEU A 104 -20.62 14.42 -1.44
C LEU A 104 -19.96 15.69 -0.88
N GLU A 105 -19.14 15.58 0.17
CA GLU A 105 -18.53 16.73 0.85
C GLU A 105 -17.14 17.07 0.34
N THR A 106 -16.62 16.32 -0.65
CA THR A 106 -15.31 16.59 -1.21
C THR A 106 -15.41 17.66 -2.31
N ARG A 107 -14.47 18.61 -2.30
CA ARG A 107 -14.34 19.57 -3.42
C ARG A 107 -13.72 18.93 -4.67
N PHE A 108 -13.14 17.74 -4.54
CA PHE A 108 -12.37 17.07 -5.60
C PHE A 108 -12.73 15.58 -5.66
N HIS A 109 -13.64 15.23 -6.57
CA HIS A 109 -13.97 13.85 -6.87
C HIS A 109 -12.90 13.24 -7.80
N ASN A 110 -12.46 12.02 -7.48
CA ASN A 110 -11.39 11.28 -8.18
C ASN A 110 -10.01 11.98 -8.11
N ALA A 111 -9.28 11.64 -7.05
CA ALA A 111 -7.88 12.02 -6.80
C ALA A 111 -6.94 11.96 -8.02
N PHE A 112 -7.13 11.03 -8.96
CA PHE A 112 -6.26 10.88 -10.13
C PHE A 112 -6.55 11.91 -11.25
N ASN A 113 -7.73 12.51 -11.26
CA ASN A 113 -8.09 13.54 -12.24
C ASN A 113 -7.61 14.94 -11.83
N TYR A 114 -7.30 15.13 -10.55
CA TYR A 114 -6.78 16.38 -10.04
C TYR A 114 -5.35 16.64 -10.54
N LYS A 115 -5.00 17.90 -10.85
CA LYS A 115 -3.66 18.29 -11.32
C LYS A 115 -2.73 18.49 -10.12
N TRP A 116 -1.69 17.67 -10.00
CA TRP A 116 -0.83 17.63 -8.82
C TRP A 116 0.36 18.62 -8.86
N SER A 117 0.64 19.21 -10.03
CA SER A 117 1.85 19.99 -10.33
C SER A 117 2.09 21.28 -9.52
N LYS A 118 1.09 21.76 -8.78
CA LYS A 118 1.13 23.10 -8.12
C LYS A 118 0.67 23.09 -6.67
N VAL A 119 0.53 21.91 -6.08
CA VAL A 119 0.06 21.74 -4.71
C VAL A 119 1.02 20.86 -3.95
N LYS A 120 1.25 21.19 -2.69
CA LYS A 120 2.00 20.34 -1.78
C LYS A 120 1.11 19.19 -1.33
N LEU A 121 1.41 17.98 -1.81
CA LEU A 121 0.58 16.82 -1.49
C LEU A 121 0.98 16.18 -0.16
N TYR A 122 -0.01 15.63 0.52
CA TYR A 122 0.15 14.49 1.42
C TYR A 122 -0.59 13.31 0.80
N ILE A 123 0.06 12.15 0.77
CA ILE A 123 -0.47 10.97 0.11
C ILE A 123 -0.38 9.78 1.07
N HIS A 124 -1.53 9.40 1.61
CA HIS A 124 -1.70 8.24 2.48
C HIS A 124 -2.69 7.27 1.83
N LEU A 125 -2.13 6.30 1.10
CA LEU A 125 -2.83 5.58 0.05
C LEU A 125 -3.18 4.13 0.40
N PRO A 126 -4.16 3.55 -0.30
CA PRO A 126 -4.25 2.10 -0.44
C PRO A 126 -3.00 1.58 -1.17
N ILE A 127 -2.23 0.70 -0.53
CA ILE A 127 -0.96 0.17 -1.05
C ILE A 127 -1.04 -0.37 -2.49
N PRO A 128 -2.13 -1.05 -2.93
CA PRO A 128 -2.23 -1.54 -4.30
C PRO A 128 -2.12 -0.47 -5.39
N VAL A 129 -2.41 0.81 -5.10
CA VAL A 129 -2.36 1.89 -6.09
C VAL A 129 -1.04 2.68 -6.10
N LEU A 130 -0.08 2.33 -5.22
CA LEU A 130 1.16 3.09 -5.03
C LEU A 130 1.98 3.24 -6.32
N GLY A 131 2.09 2.18 -7.13
CA GLY A 131 2.77 2.27 -8.43
C GLY A 131 2.14 3.30 -9.38
N ARG A 132 0.80 3.40 -9.37
CA ARG A 132 0.04 4.35 -10.19
C ARG A 132 0.19 5.78 -9.69
N VAL A 133 0.22 5.96 -8.37
CA VAL A 133 0.51 7.26 -7.71
C VAL A 133 1.89 7.76 -8.11
N LEU A 134 2.94 6.92 -8.02
CA LEU A 134 4.30 7.30 -8.40
C LEU A 134 4.40 7.69 -9.88
N GLN A 135 3.65 7.01 -10.74
CA GLN A 135 3.57 7.38 -12.16
C GLN A 135 2.91 8.75 -12.33
N LYS A 136 1.79 9.01 -11.65
CA LYS A 136 1.10 10.30 -11.73
C LYS A 136 1.94 11.44 -11.14
N MET A 137 2.61 11.23 -10.01
CA MET A 137 3.53 12.24 -9.45
C MET A 137 4.61 12.62 -10.46
N LYS A 138 5.17 11.65 -11.18
CA LYS A 138 6.16 11.92 -12.23
C LYS A 138 5.56 12.67 -13.42
N GLN A 139 4.38 12.26 -13.89
CA GLN A 139 3.69 12.92 -15.00
C GLN A 139 3.33 14.37 -14.70
N ASP A 140 2.82 14.62 -13.49
CA ASP A 140 2.41 15.95 -13.05
C ASP A 140 3.57 16.77 -12.48
N LYS A 141 4.81 16.26 -12.44
CA LYS A 141 5.94 16.92 -11.77
C LYS A 141 5.58 17.37 -10.34
N ALA A 142 4.90 16.50 -9.62
CA ALA A 142 4.33 16.79 -8.31
C ALA A 142 5.38 16.74 -7.20
N GLN A 143 5.08 17.45 -6.11
CA GLN A 143 5.79 17.31 -4.85
C GLN A 143 4.84 16.80 -3.77
N GLY A 144 5.32 15.94 -2.89
CA GLY A 144 4.46 15.28 -1.92
C GLY A 144 5.19 14.50 -0.84
N ILE A 145 4.57 14.42 0.33
CA ILE A 145 4.87 13.40 1.33
C ILE A 145 4.07 12.15 0.98
N VAL A 146 4.75 11.02 0.79
CA VAL A 146 4.14 9.71 0.59
C VAL A 146 4.38 8.87 1.83
N ILE A 147 3.31 8.32 2.41
CA ILE A 147 3.40 7.33 3.48
C ILE A 147 3.25 5.95 2.87
N ALA A 148 4.23 5.08 3.09
CA ALA A 148 4.25 3.75 2.50
C ALA A 148 4.96 2.73 3.40
N PRO A 149 4.56 1.44 3.34
CA PRO A 149 5.30 0.40 4.03
C PRO A 149 6.70 0.20 3.41
N ILE A 150 7.64 -0.20 4.25
CA ILE A 150 9.03 -0.46 3.85
C ILE A 150 9.12 -1.92 3.39
N TRP A 151 8.78 -2.17 2.12
CA TRP A 151 8.77 -3.50 1.51
C TRP A 151 9.76 -3.60 0.34
N PRO A 152 11.06 -3.87 0.59
CA PRO A 152 12.09 -3.95 -0.46
C PRO A 152 11.80 -4.93 -1.61
N GLY A 153 11.02 -5.99 -1.33
CA GLY A 153 10.62 -6.97 -2.35
C GLY A 153 9.54 -6.49 -3.32
N GLN A 154 8.98 -5.30 -3.13
CA GLN A 154 7.98 -4.74 -4.03
C GLN A 154 8.61 -3.83 -5.08
N SER A 155 8.24 -4.01 -6.36
CA SER A 155 8.79 -3.25 -7.48
C SER A 155 8.59 -1.73 -7.33
N TRP A 156 7.46 -1.30 -6.76
CA TRP A 156 7.19 0.10 -6.49
C TRP A 156 8.07 0.69 -5.40
N TYR A 157 8.61 -0.11 -4.47
CA TYR A 157 9.41 0.40 -3.35
C TYR A 157 10.75 0.94 -3.84
N THR A 158 11.43 0.19 -4.72
CA THR A 158 12.67 0.66 -5.35
C THR A 158 12.44 1.98 -6.10
N LYS A 159 11.34 2.08 -6.84
CA LYS A 159 10.97 3.31 -7.54
C LYS A 159 10.69 4.47 -6.57
N LEU A 160 9.93 4.22 -5.51
CA LEU A 160 9.65 5.21 -4.47
C LEU A 160 10.95 5.73 -3.85
N LYS A 161 11.81 4.82 -3.41
CA LYS A 161 13.10 5.15 -2.79
C LYS A 161 13.97 5.99 -3.72
N ASN A 162 14.07 5.63 -5.00
CA ASN A 162 14.89 6.36 -5.97
C ASN A 162 14.34 7.75 -6.30
N LEU A 163 13.01 7.96 -6.23
CA LEU A 163 12.38 9.26 -6.46
C LEU A 163 12.35 10.15 -5.21
N SER A 164 12.64 9.59 -4.04
CA SER A 164 12.55 10.30 -2.77
C SER A 164 13.79 11.15 -2.53
N THR A 165 13.59 12.41 -2.16
CA THR A 165 14.65 13.33 -1.76
C THR A 165 14.95 13.25 -0.26
N LYS A 166 13.96 12.89 0.56
CA LYS A 166 14.13 12.61 1.99
C LYS A 166 13.36 11.37 2.40
N PHE A 167 13.85 10.70 3.44
CA PHE A 167 13.22 9.53 4.05
C PHE A 167 13.21 9.67 5.57
N LEU A 168 12.11 9.29 6.20
CA LEU A 168 11.97 9.22 7.65
C LEU A 168 11.33 7.89 8.03
N PHE A 169 12.03 7.14 8.88
CA PHE A 169 11.49 5.92 9.48
C PHE A 169 10.47 6.29 10.57
N LEU A 170 9.24 5.78 10.47
CA LEU A 170 8.17 6.12 11.41
C LEU A 170 7.97 5.02 12.47
N GLY A 171 8.23 3.76 12.13
CA GLY A 171 8.09 2.62 13.05
C GLY A 171 7.22 1.49 12.50
N GLN A 172 6.85 0.57 13.38
CA GLN A 172 5.99 -0.56 13.05
C GLN A 172 4.55 -0.07 12.77
N ALA A 173 3.93 -0.61 11.72
CA ALA A 173 2.61 -0.20 11.23
C ALA A 173 1.51 -0.23 12.31
N ASP A 174 1.45 -1.26 13.14
CA ASP A 174 0.47 -1.41 14.22
C ASP A 174 0.65 -0.39 15.36
N LYS A 175 1.84 0.19 15.50
CA LYS A 175 2.14 1.22 16.49
C LYS A 175 1.80 2.62 16.00
N ILE A 176 1.88 2.86 14.69
CA ILE A 176 1.79 4.21 14.12
C ILE A 176 0.53 4.45 13.29
N LEU A 177 -0.17 3.40 12.87
CA LEU A 177 -1.39 3.47 12.09
C LEU A 177 -2.60 3.13 12.95
N GLU A 178 -3.74 3.73 12.59
CA GLU A 178 -5.05 3.44 13.14
C GLU A 178 -5.98 2.95 12.05
N MET A 179 -6.71 1.87 12.31
CA MET A 179 -7.72 1.35 11.39
C MET A 179 -8.99 2.19 11.48
N GLY A 180 -9.49 2.60 10.32
CA GLY A 180 -10.83 3.16 10.17
C GLY A 180 -11.91 2.09 10.36
N GLN A 181 -13.16 2.55 10.50
CA GLN A 181 -14.28 1.68 10.84
C GLN A 181 -14.57 0.66 9.72
N ARG A 182 -14.48 1.04 8.44
CA ARG A 182 -14.79 0.13 7.33
C ARG A 182 -13.80 -1.05 7.27
N MET A 183 -12.56 -0.84 7.69
CA MET A 183 -11.57 -1.92 7.82
C MET A 183 -11.95 -2.89 8.93
N LYS A 184 -12.36 -2.37 10.10
CA LYS A 184 -12.76 -3.19 11.25
C LYS A 184 -13.96 -4.06 10.90
N ASP A 185 -14.97 -3.48 10.25
CA ASP A 185 -16.21 -4.18 9.87
C ASP A 185 -15.97 -5.31 8.86
N LYS A 186 -14.90 -5.21 8.06
CA LYS A 186 -14.54 -6.19 7.01
C LYS A 186 -13.43 -7.15 7.43
N ASP A 187 -13.03 -7.16 8.71
CA ASP A 187 -11.90 -7.93 9.25
C ASP A 187 -10.61 -7.78 8.40
N GLN A 188 -10.38 -6.56 7.91
CA GLN A 188 -9.16 -6.21 7.19
C GLN A 188 -8.01 -5.96 8.17
N LYS A 189 -6.78 -6.01 7.64
CA LYS A 189 -5.57 -5.79 8.43
C LYS A 189 -4.77 -4.61 7.91
N LEU A 190 -4.05 -3.96 8.82
CA LEU A 190 -3.01 -2.99 8.50
C LEU A 190 -1.89 -3.65 7.69
N PRO A 191 -1.13 -2.88 6.91
CA PRO A 191 0.09 -3.41 6.29
C PRO A 191 1.04 -3.99 7.34
N PRO A 192 1.62 -5.17 7.10
CA PRO A 192 2.65 -5.70 8.00
C PRO A 192 3.97 -4.92 7.91
N GLY A 193 4.74 -4.98 8.98
CA GLY A 193 6.12 -4.47 9.02
C GLY A 193 6.20 -2.98 9.34
N ASN A 194 7.32 -2.38 8.90
CA ASN A 194 7.61 -0.99 9.16
C ASN A 194 7.03 -0.07 8.09
N VAL A 195 6.76 1.17 8.48
CA VAL A 195 6.26 2.24 7.62
C VAL A 195 7.24 3.41 7.65
N GLY A 196 7.38 4.07 6.51
CA GLY A 196 8.19 5.27 6.38
C GLY A 196 7.43 6.40 5.71
N ALA A 197 7.86 7.62 5.98
CA ALA A 197 7.52 8.78 5.18
C ALA A 197 8.62 9.00 4.13
N PHE A 198 8.20 9.39 2.94
CA PHE A 198 9.05 9.66 1.80
C PHE A 198 8.69 11.03 1.23
N LEU A 199 9.62 11.98 1.24
CA LEU A 199 9.43 13.27 0.57
C LEU A 199 9.89 13.13 -0.88
N LEU A 200 9.01 13.44 -1.82
CA LEU A 200 9.31 13.49 -3.25
C LEU A 200 9.15 14.94 -3.71
N ASP A 201 10.13 15.45 -4.44
CA ASP A 201 10.03 16.71 -5.17
C ASP A 201 10.42 16.48 -6.63
N LEU A 202 9.42 16.25 -7.47
CA LEU A 202 9.60 16.06 -8.91
C LEU A 202 9.34 17.34 -9.70
N SER A 203 9.14 18.47 -9.01
CA SER A 203 8.95 19.77 -9.65
C SER A 203 10.27 20.36 -10.15
N GLN A 204 11.39 19.93 -9.55
CA GLN A 204 12.74 20.46 -9.79
C GLN A 204 13.62 19.63 -10.73
N THR A 205 13.10 18.63 -11.45
CA THR A 205 13.88 17.97 -12.53
C THR A 205 14.11 18.94 -13.69
N LEU A 206 15.09 19.84 -13.50
CA LEU A 206 15.85 20.53 -14.54
C LEU A 206 16.73 19.48 -15.24
N GLY A 207 16.88 19.66 -16.55
CA GLY A 207 17.40 18.65 -17.46
C GLY A 207 18.78 18.11 -17.11
N GLU A 208 18.86 16.79 -17.03
CA GLU A 208 20.06 16.08 -17.48
C GLU A 208 20.07 16.13 -19.01
N THR A 209 20.47 17.28 -19.56
CA THR A 209 21.11 17.31 -20.87
C THR A 209 22.43 16.59 -20.72
N TYR A 210 22.53 15.41 -21.30
CA TYR A 210 23.80 14.75 -21.57
C TYR A 210 24.72 15.75 -22.29
N GLN A 211 25.83 16.11 -21.65
CA GLN A 211 27.02 16.62 -22.32
C GLN A 211 28.07 15.51 -22.31
#